data_AF-A0AAE9MV15-F1
#
_entry.id   AF-A0AAE9MV15-F1
#
_cell.length_a   1.000
_cell.length_b   1.000
_cell.length_c   1.000
_cell.angle_alpha   90.00
_cell.angle_beta   90.00
_cell.angle_gamma   90.00
#
_symmetry.space_group_name_H-M   'P 1'
#
loop_
_entity.id
_entity.type
_entity.pdbx_description
1 polymer ?
#
loop_
_entity_poly.entity_id
_entity_poly.type
_entity_poly.pdbx_seq_one_letter_code
_entity_poly.pdbx_strand_id
1 'polypeptide(L)'
;MLSLFEEYKNGEKIEEALLVGRNLFNRNPGDEKIFSAYFSYLCTLAETLPSFADRSSFAEQANVALAFYSENAALTNESIKTFFAQRQRISAIFDEIEKKNLENNEKKRREIESFNTECLKELYALKDTLQKVDTQKEFDDILAQIGKLDSKIDKDALTDEQSSVYGSLTKDHTEFISMKMRQLEYKKNIAYNRQAVDAFALAFEQFRKNEKQYKDQTQLFHLASTKLFAFDASRLFNETLIYFNHVYSYIFSKLDDDGKLTLTRYSVECERNHGGCDLC
;
A
#
# COMPACT_ATOMS: atom_id res chain seq x y z
N MET A 1 -2.79 -53.40 29.24
CA MET A 1 -2.44 -52.63 28.02
C MET A 1 -3.63 -51.82 27.53
N LEU A 2 -4.80 -52.42 27.28
CA LEU A 2 -6.05 -51.67 27.02
C LEU A 2 -6.39 -50.68 28.16
N SER A 3 -6.18 -51.09 29.41
CA SER A 3 -6.30 -50.21 30.60
C SER A 3 -5.35 -49.00 30.56
N LEU A 4 -4.13 -49.17 30.06
CA LEU A 4 -3.12 -48.11 29.95
C LEU A 4 -3.44 -47.15 28.81
N PHE A 5 -4.02 -47.66 27.71
CA PHE A 5 -4.53 -46.84 26.61
C PHE A 5 -5.68 -45.94 27.08
N GLU A 6 -6.67 -46.49 27.78
CA GLU A 6 -7.80 -45.71 28.29
C GLU A 6 -7.36 -44.70 29.37
N GLU A 7 -6.37 -45.02 30.20
CA GLU A 7 -5.79 -44.09 31.17
C GLU A 7 -5.17 -42.86 30.49
N TYR A 8 -4.34 -43.05 29.46
CA TYR A 8 -3.72 -41.94 28.73
C TYR A 8 -4.73 -41.15 27.90
N LYS A 9 -5.69 -41.83 27.27
CA LYS A 9 -6.78 -41.19 26.54
C LYS A 9 -7.64 -40.29 27.44
N ASN A 10 -8.02 -40.78 28.61
CA ASN A 10 -8.84 -40.01 29.56
C ASN A 10 -8.03 -38.92 30.28
N GLY A 11 -6.72 -39.06 30.37
CA GLY A 11 -5.81 -38.06 30.89
C GLY A 11 -5.36 -37.01 29.86
N GLU A 12 -5.98 -36.95 28.68
CA GLU A 12 -5.66 -36.04 27.56
C GLU A 12 -4.20 -36.12 27.06
N LYS A 13 -3.52 -37.23 27.32
CA LYS A 13 -2.15 -37.51 26.86
C LYS A 13 -2.16 -38.14 25.47
N ILE A 14 -2.36 -37.29 24.46
CA ILE A 14 -2.63 -37.72 23.07
C ILE A 14 -1.48 -38.58 22.51
N GLU A 15 -0.22 -38.14 22.63
CA GLU A 15 0.91 -38.86 22.05
C GLU A 15 1.13 -40.23 22.70
N GLU A 16 1.02 -40.30 24.03
CA GLU A 16 1.17 -41.53 24.80
C GLU A 16 0.01 -42.50 24.53
N ALA A 17 -1.22 -41.99 24.43
CA ALA A 17 -2.38 -42.79 24.06
C ALA A 17 -2.23 -43.35 22.63
N LEU A 18 -1.78 -42.54 21.67
CA LEU A 18 -1.54 -42.99 20.29
C LEU A 18 -0.44 -44.05 20.22
N LEU A 19 0.67 -43.88 20.94
CA LEU A 19 1.76 -44.85 20.98
C LEU A 19 1.29 -46.21 21.54
N VAL A 20 0.59 -46.19 22.69
CA VAL A 20 0.09 -47.41 23.33
C VAL A 20 -0.99 -48.06 22.48
N GLY A 21 -1.93 -47.27 21.95
CA GLY A 21 -3.02 -47.75 21.09
C GLY A 21 -2.51 -48.40 19.81
N ARG A 22 -1.57 -47.74 19.11
CA ARG A 22 -0.95 -48.26 17.88
C ARG A 22 -0.15 -49.52 18.15
N ASN A 23 0.64 -49.56 19.23
CA ASN A 23 1.41 -50.75 19.59
C ASN A 23 0.49 -51.94 19.89
N LEU A 24 -0.59 -51.69 20.63
CA LEU A 24 -1.56 -52.72 21.01
C LEU A 24 -2.30 -53.29 19.80
N PHE A 25 -2.74 -52.41 18.88
CA PHE A 25 -3.40 -52.81 17.63
C PHE A 25 -2.46 -53.58 16.71
N ASN A 26 -1.22 -53.12 16.51
CA ASN A 26 -0.24 -53.82 15.67
C ASN A 26 0.09 -55.24 16.16
N ARG A 27 0.03 -55.48 17.48
CA ARG A 27 0.25 -56.81 18.06
C ARG A 27 -0.97 -57.72 17.97
N ASN A 28 -2.17 -57.16 17.78
CA ASN A 28 -3.44 -57.89 17.77
C ASN A 28 -4.35 -57.35 16.64
N PRO A 29 -3.94 -57.48 15.36
CA PRO A 29 -4.57 -56.75 14.26
C PRO A 29 -5.98 -57.25 13.90
N GLY A 30 -6.35 -58.47 14.31
CA GLY A 30 -7.69 -59.03 14.10
C GLY A 30 -8.64 -58.90 15.30
N ASP A 31 -8.20 -58.28 16.41
CA ASP A 31 -9.05 -58.11 17.60
C ASP A 31 -9.95 -56.87 17.44
N GLU A 32 -11.26 -57.12 17.27
CA GLU A 32 -12.27 -56.09 17.06
C GLU A 32 -12.35 -55.07 18.20
N LYS A 33 -12.13 -55.48 19.46
CA LYS A 33 -12.22 -54.58 20.62
C LYS A 33 -11.04 -53.61 20.65
N ILE A 34 -9.84 -54.12 20.40
CA ILE A 34 -8.61 -53.30 20.35
C ILE A 34 -8.70 -52.33 19.17
N PHE A 35 -9.09 -52.84 18.00
CA PHE A 35 -9.28 -52.02 16.82
C PHE A 35 -10.34 -50.94 17.04
N SER A 36 -11.54 -51.29 17.53
CA SER A 36 -12.63 -50.33 17.73
C SER A 36 -12.25 -49.23 18.72
N ALA A 37 -11.50 -49.55 19.77
CA ALA A 37 -11.03 -48.56 20.75
C ALA A 37 -10.02 -47.58 20.15
N TYR A 38 -9.02 -48.09 19.42
CA TYR A 38 -8.00 -47.27 18.78
C TYR A 38 -8.57 -46.45 17.61
N PHE A 39 -9.34 -47.09 16.74
CA PHE A 39 -10.03 -46.45 15.60
C PHE A 39 -10.97 -45.34 16.05
N SER A 40 -11.80 -45.61 17.07
CA SER A 40 -12.73 -44.59 17.57
C SER A 40 -12.01 -43.38 18.12
N TYR A 41 -10.87 -43.58 18.78
CA TYR A 41 -10.06 -42.47 19.28
C TYR A 41 -9.45 -41.64 18.15
N LEU A 42 -8.89 -42.29 17.11
CA LEU A 42 -8.41 -41.58 15.91
C LEU A 42 -9.52 -40.77 15.24
N CYS A 43 -10.71 -41.35 15.08
CA CYS A 43 -11.86 -40.62 14.54
C CYS A 43 -12.27 -39.45 15.43
N THR A 44 -12.27 -39.60 16.76
CA THR A 44 -12.58 -38.48 17.66
C THR A 44 -11.57 -37.35 17.52
N LEU A 45 -10.26 -37.64 17.45
CA LEU A 45 -9.24 -36.61 17.19
C LEU A 45 -9.46 -35.93 15.83
N ALA A 46 -9.81 -36.71 14.80
CA ALA A 46 -10.14 -36.20 13.48
C ALA A 46 -11.44 -35.36 13.45
N GLU A 47 -12.34 -35.55 14.40
CA GLU A 47 -13.60 -34.79 14.54
C GLU A 47 -13.39 -33.49 15.34
N THR A 48 -12.58 -33.51 16.39
CA THR A 48 -12.57 -32.45 17.43
C THR A 48 -11.39 -31.49 17.39
N LEU A 49 -10.27 -31.86 16.77
CA LEU A 49 -9.07 -31.01 16.80
C LEU A 49 -9.28 -29.69 16.04
N PRO A 50 -8.68 -28.58 16.48
CA PRO A 50 -8.89 -27.27 15.85
C PRO A 50 -8.21 -27.13 14.49
N SER A 51 -7.10 -27.83 14.27
CA SER A 51 -6.33 -27.79 13.02
C SER A 51 -6.90 -28.76 12.01
N PHE A 52 -7.30 -28.26 10.84
CA PHE A 52 -7.77 -29.12 9.75
C PHE A 52 -6.69 -30.07 9.22
N ALA A 53 -5.42 -29.67 9.25
CA ALA A 53 -4.31 -30.52 8.84
C ALA A 53 -4.16 -31.73 9.78
N ASP A 54 -4.26 -31.49 11.09
CA ASP A 54 -4.18 -32.57 12.10
C ASP A 54 -5.40 -33.48 11.98
N ARG A 55 -6.60 -32.90 11.79
CA ARG A 55 -7.83 -33.67 11.58
C ARG A 55 -7.71 -34.61 10.37
N SER A 56 -7.22 -34.12 9.23
CA SER A 56 -6.99 -34.94 8.04
C SER A 56 -5.96 -36.03 8.29
N SER A 57 -4.86 -35.72 8.98
CA SER A 57 -3.84 -36.73 9.32
C SER A 57 -4.41 -37.86 10.18
N PHE A 58 -5.24 -37.55 11.18
CA PHE A 58 -5.88 -38.58 12.01
C PHE A 58 -6.95 -39.37 11.26
N ALA A 59 -7.70 -38.75 10.35
CA ALA A 59 -8.63 -39.46 9.47
C ALA A 59 -7.89 -40.43 8.52
N GLU A 60 -6.74 -40.03 7.98
CA GLU A 60 -5.86 -40.90 7.18
C GLU A 60 -5.31 -42.06 8.01
N GLN A 61 -4.86 -41.80 9.24
CA GLN A 61 -4.41 -42.86 10.16
C GLN A 61 -5.52 -43.83 10.51
N ALA A 62 -6.76 -43.35 10.70
CA ALA A 62 -7.93 -44.19 10.92
C ALA A 62 -8.23 -45.05 9.69
N ASN A 63 -8.07 -44.49 8.49
CA ASN A 63 -8.25 -45.22 7.23
C ASN A 63 -7.19 -46.34 7.06
N VAL A 64 -5.92 -46.06 7.39
CA VAL A 64 -4.86 -47.07 7.41
C VAL A 64 -5.16 -48.17 8.44
N ALA A 65 -5.62 -47.80 9.64
CA ALA A 65 -5.99 -48.77 10.67
C ALA A 65 -7.16 -49.66 10.25
N LEU A 66 -8.17 -49.08 9.58
CA LEU A 66 -9.31 -49.81 9.03
C LEU A 66 -8.89 -50.79 7.94
N ALA A 67 -8.03 -50.37 7.01
CA ALA A 67 -7.48 -51.24 5.97
C ALA A 67 -6.72 -52.42 6.59
N PHE A 68 -5.81 -52.13 7.53
CA PHE A 68 -5.02 -53.16 8.21
C PHE A 68 -5.89 -54.14 9.01
N TYR A 69 -6.94 -53.66 9.70
CA TYR A 69 -7.91 -54.52 10.36
C TYR A 69 -8.64 -55.41 9.36
N SER A 70 -9.10 -54.85 8.23
CA SER A 70 -9.84 -55.60 7.21
C SER A 70 -9.04 -56.73 6.56
N GLU A 71 -7.71 -56.59 6.48
CA GLU A 71 -6.80 -57.61 5.96
C GLU A 71 -6.54 -58.75 6.95
N ASN A 72 -6.70 -58.50 8.26
CA ASN A 72 -6.30 -59.43 9.33
C ASN A 72 -7.49 -60.01 10.12
N ALA A 73 -8.69 -59.42 10.01
CA ALA A 73 -9.88 -59.87 10.72
C ALA A 73 -10.58 -61.05 10.04
N ALA A 74 -11.27 -61.88 10.82
CA ALA A 74 -12.12 -62.94 10.28
C ALA A 74 -13.33 -62.32 9.55
N LEU A 75 -13.50 -62.67 8.28
CA LEU A 75 -14.61 -62.18 7.47
C LEU A 75 -15.90 -62.90 7.85
N THR A 76 -16.79 -62.16 8.52
CA THR A 76 -18.14 -62.56 8.87
C THR A 76 -19.12 -61.50 8.36
N ASN A 77 -20.40 -61.84 8.26
CA ASN A 77 -21.41 -60.85 7.86
C ASN A 77 -21.48 -59.65 8.83
N GLU A 78 -21.13 -59.84 10.09
CA GLU A 78 -21.08 -58.77 11.08
C GLU A 78 -19.84 -57.90 10.92
N SER A 79 -18.65 -58.50 10.76
CA SER A 79 -17.41 -57.72 10.58
C SER A 79 -17.41 -56.92 9.27
N ILE A 80 -18.05 -57.44 8.20
CA ILE A 80 -18.26 -56.70 6.95
C ILE A 80 -19.18 -55.48 7.17
N LYS A 81 -20.28 -55.63 7.93
CA LYS A 81 -21.16 -54.49 8.27
C LYS A 81 -20.43 -53.43 9.07
N THR A 82 -19.66 -53.83 10.08
CA THR A 82 -18.84 -52.92 10.91
C THR A 82 -17.81 -52.18 10.05
N PHE A 83 -17.14 -52.87 9.13
CA PHE A 83 -16.20 -52.26 8.18
C PHE A 83 -16.85 -51.14 7.35
N PHE A 84 -18.00 -51.41 6.74
CA PHE A 84 -18.69 -50.40 5.94
C PHE A 84 -19.17 -49.21 6.77
N ALA A 85 -19.66 -49.44 8.00
CA ALA A 85 -20.06 -48.37 8.89
C ALA A 85 -18.88 -47.46 9.28
N GLN A 86 -17.71 -48.05 9.57
CA GLN A 86 -16.50 -47.31 9.90
C GLN A 86 -15.92 -46.56 8.70
N ARG A 87 -15.96 -47.17 7.52
CA ARG A 87 -15.59 -46.50 6.26
C ARG A 87 -16.50 -45.30 6.00
N GLN A 88 -17.80 -45.46 6.22
CA GLN A 88 -18.76 -44.36 6.10
C GLN A 88 -18.46 -43.23 7.10
N ARG A 89 -18.09 -43.57 8.34
CA ARG A 89 -17.66 -42.58 9.33
C ARG A 89 -16.43 -41.80 8.87
N ILE A 90 -15.39 -42.46 8.37
CA ILE A 90 -14.20 -41.77 7.83
C ILE A 90 -14.57 -40.85 6.66
N SER A 91 -15.40 -41.32 5.73
CA SER A 91 -15.89 -40.50 4.62
C SER A 91 -16.58 -39.23 5.12
N ALA A 92 -17.50 -39.38 6.08
CA ALA A 92 -18.21 -38.25 6.67
C ALA A 92 -17.27 -37.25 7.35
N ILE A 93 -16.20 -37.73 8.00
CA ILE A 93 -15.16 -36.87 8.61
C ILE A 93 -14.43 -36.05 7.53
N PHE A 94 -14.00 -36.68 6.44
CA PHE A 94 -13.34 -35.97 5.33
C PHE A 94 -14.28 -34.94 4.67
N ASP A 95 -15.53 -35.32 4.39
CA ASP A 95 -16.53 -34.43 3.81
C ASP A 95 -16.78 -33.21 4.73
N GLU A 96 -16.82 -33.42 6.04
CA GLU A 96 -17.00 -32.33 7.01
C GLU A 96 -15.77 -31.41 7.09
N ILE A 97 -14.55 -31.97 7.03
CA ILE A 97 -13.30 -31.20 6.98
C ILE A 97 -13.26 -30.33 5.72
N GLU A 98 -13.55 -30.92 4.55
CA GLU A 98 -13.57 -30.21 3.28
C GLU A 98 -14.62 -29.09 3.27
N LYS A 99 -15.84 -29.40 3.71
CA LYS A 99 -16.92 -28.42 3.82
C LYS A 99 -16.53 -27.24 4.72
N LYS A 100 -16.00 -27.51 5.93
CA LYS A 100 -15.58 -26.46 6.86
C LYS A 100 -14.40 -25.65 6.33
N ASN A 101 -13.46 -26.28 5.63
CA ASN A 101 -12.36 -25.59 4.97
C ASN A 101 -12.87 -24.63 3.89
N LEU A 102 -13.80 -25.09 3.06
CA LEU A 102 -14.40 -24.28 2.01
C LEU A 102 -15.17 -23.11 2.60
N GLU A 103 -16.01 -23.33 3.62
CA GLU A 103 -16.73 -22.28 4.35
C GLU A 103 -15.77 -21.24 4.96
N ASN A 104 -14.67 -21.67 5.57
CA ASN A 104 -13.67 -20.78 6.16
C ASN A 104 -12.94 -19.95 5.09
N ASN A 105 -12.58 -20.58 3.97
CA ASN A 105 -11.92 -19.90 2.86
C ASN A 105 -12.85 -18.89 2.19
N GLU A 106 -14.12 -19.24 1.98
CA GLU A 106 -15.13 -18.29 1.48
C GLU A 106 -15.33 -17.11 2.44
N LYS A 107 -15.39 -17.37 3.75
CA LYS A 107 -15.53 -16.32 4.75
C LYS A 107 -14.35 -15.34 4.69
N LYS A 108 -13.12 -15.85 4.67
CA LYS A 108 -11.91 -15.02 4.51
C LYS A 108 -11.92 -14.23 3.22
N ARG A 109 -12.34 -14.86 2.11
CA ARG A 109 -12.44 -14.18 0.81
C ARG A 109 -13.44 -13.02 0.88
N ARG A 110 -14.62 -13.23 1.47
CA ARG A 110 -15.63 -12.17 1.66
C ARG A 110 -15.14 -11.05 2.58
N GLU A 111 -14.38 -11.36 3.62
CA GLU A 111 -13.76 -10.36 4.49
C GLU A 111 -12.76 -9.49 3.72
N ILE A 112 -11.91 -10.10 2.87
CA ILE A 112 -10.97 -9.38 2.01
C ILE A 112 -11.73 -8.54 0.97
N GLU A 113 -12.72 -9.12 0.27
CA GLU A 113 -13.55 -8.41 -0.71
C GLU A 113 -14.25 -7.20 -0.07
N SER A 114 -14.80 -7.35 1.14
CA SER A 114 -15.44 -6.25 1.87
C SER A 114 -14.42 -5.18 2.27
N PHE A 115 -13.25 -5.58 2.76
CA PHE A 115 -12.20 -4.63 3.14
C PHE A 115 -11.68 -3.84 1.93
N ASN A 116 -11.44 -4.51 0.81
CA ASN A 116 -11.07 -3.88 -0.45
C ASN A 116 -12.15 -2.90 -0.92
N THR A 117 -13.43 -3.26 -0.80
CA THR A 117 -14.55 -2.37 -1.14
C THR A 117 -14.54 -1.08 -0.32
N GLU A 118 -14.30 -1.17 0.99
CA GLU A 118 -14.21 0.02 1.84
C GLU A 118 -12.99 0.88 1.48
N CYS A 119 -11.84 0.27 1.21
CA CYS A 119 -10.66 1.00 0.74
C CYS A 119 -10.92 1.74 -0.58
N LEU A 120 -11.62 1.12 -1.54
CA LEU A 120 -11.98 1.76 -2.81
C LEU A 120 -12.94 2.94 -2.62
N LYS A 121 -13.90 2.84 -1.70
CA LYS A 121 -14.79 3.96 -1.34
C LYS A 121 -14.00 5.11 -0.73
N GLU A 122 -13.07 4.83 0.17
CA GLU A 122 -12.19 5.85 0.75
C GLU A 122 -11.31 6.51 -0.32
N LEU A 123 -10.73 5.74 -1.25
CA LEU A 123 -9.97 6.29 -2.39
C LEU A 123 -10.83 7.21 -3.25
N TYR A 124 -12.10 6.86 -3.48
CA TYR A 124 -13.04 7.72 -4.18
C TYR A 124 -13.30 9.03 -3.42
N ALA A 125 -13.52 8.98 -2.11
CA ALA A 125 -13.71 10.19 -1.30
C ALA A 125 -12.45 11.10 -1.28
N LEU A 126 -11.26 10.51 -1.29
CA LEU A 126 -9.99 11.25 -1.39
C LEU A 126 -9.85 11.95 -2.74
N LYS A 127 -10.37 11.36 -3.83
CA LYS A 127 -10.44 12.01 -5.15
C LYS A 127 -11.21 13.32 -5.10
N ASP A 128 -12.40 13.29 -4.51
CA ASP A 128 -13.27 14.47 -4.40
C ASP A 128 -12.64 15.55 -3.52
N THR A 129 -11.90 15.12 -2.50
CA THR A 129 -11.17 16.02 -1.60
C THR A 129 -9.97 16.64 -2.32
N LEU A 130 -9.21 15.86 -3.09
CA LEU A 130 -8.07 16.33 -3.90
C LEU A 130 -8.48 17.45 -4.87
N GLN A 131 -9.68 17.35 -5.46
CA GLN A 131 -10.19 18.37 -6.37
C GLN A 131 -10.45 19.73 -5.68
N LYS A 132 -10.67 19.75 -4.36
CA LYS A 132 -10.98 20.96 -3.59
C LYS A 132 -9.76 21.62 -2.95
N VAL A 133 -8.59 20.98 -3.00
CA VAL A 133 -7.38 21.51 -2.38
C VAL A 133 -6.87 22.77 -3.07
N ASP A 134 -6.44 23.73 -2.25
CA ASP A 134 -5.91 25.03 -2.68
C ASP A 134 -4.52 25.37 -2.11
N THR A 135 -3.96 24.49 -1.29
CA THR A 135 -2.64 24.63 -0.68
C THR A 135 -1.74 23.43 -0.96
N GLN A 136 -0.41 23.66 -1.00
CA GLN A 136 0.54 22.57 -1.22
C GLN A 136 0.51 21.54 -0.10
N LYS A 137 0.39 21.99 1.16
CA LYS A 137 0.40 21.11 2.33
C LYS A 137 -0.76 20.12 2.32
N GLU A 138 -1.98 20.61 2.11
CA GLU A 138 -3.17 19.74 2.00
C GLU A 138 -3.05 18.77 0.82
N PHE A 139 -2.44 19.21 -0.28
CA PHE A 139 -2.23 18.36 -1.45
C PHE A 139 -1.30 17.20 -1.12
N ASP A 140 -0.15 17.50 -0.52
CA ASP A 140 0.84 16.50 -0.12
C ASP A 140 0.28 15.53 0.95
N ASP A 141 -0.51 16.05 1.90
CA ASP A 141 -1.18 15.24 2.92
C ASP A 141 -2.18 14.24 2.31
N ILE A 142 -2.97 14.66 1.30
CA ILE A 142 -3.89 13.78 0.58
C ILE A 142 -3.13 12.74 -0.25
N LEU A 143 -2.05 13.11 -0.93
CA LEU A 143 -1.21 12.16 -1.67
C LEU A 143 -0.66 11.06 -0.75
N ALA A 144 -0.20 11.44 0.45
CA ALA A 144 0.26 10.48 1.44
C ALA A 144 -0.87 9.54 1.91
N GLN A 145 -2.10 10.03 2.05
CA GLN A 145 -3.26 9.21 2.39
C GLN A 145 -3.62 8.23 1.27
N ILE A 146 -3.64 8.70 0.01
CA ILE A 146 -3.87 7.85 -1.17
C ILE A 146 -2.84 6.72 -1.21
N GLY A 147 -1.55 7.04 -1.06
CA GLY A 147 -0.49 6.03 -1.08
C GLY A 147 -0.62 4.99 0.05
N LYS A 148 -1.00 5.43 1.25
CA LYS A 148 -1.26 4.51 2.37
C LYS A 148 -2.45 3.59 2.10
N LEU A 149 -3.54 4.11 1.58
CA LEU A 149 -4.73 3.32 1.22
C LEU A 149 -4.42 2.32 0.11
N ASP A 150 -3.71 2.76 -0.93
CA ASP A 150 -3.30 1.91 -2.05
C ASP A 150 -2.47 0.70 -1.61
N SER A 151 -1.58 0.91 -0.63
CA SER A 151 -0.74 -0.16 -0.07
C SER A 151 -1.50 -1.20 0.75
N LYS A 152 -2.70 -0.86 1.24
CA LYS A 152 -3.53 -1.77 2.04
C LYS A 152 -4.42 -2.67 1.18
N ILE A 153 -4.69 -2.28 -0.05
CA ILE A 153 -5.56 -3.05 -0.95
C ILE A 153 -4.80 -4.30 -1.37
N ASP A 154 -5.42 -5.46 -1.15
CA ASP A 154 -4.93 -6.72 -1.68
C ASP A 154 -5.31 -6.81 -3.17
N LYS A 155 -4.34 -6.47 -4.03
CA LYS A 155 -4.51 -6.38 -5.48
C LYS A 155 -4.70 -7.74 -6.15
N ASP A 156 -4.17 -8.80 -5.55
CA ASP A 156 -4.25 -10.17 -6.07
C ASP A 156 -5.62 -10.80 -5.76
N ALA A 157 -6.30 -10.29 -4.72
CA ALA A 157 -7.63 -10.74 -4.29
C ALA A 157 -8.79 -9.84 -4.76
N LEU A 158 -8.56 -8.92 -5.70
CA LEU A 158 -9.62 -8.09 -6.26
C LEU A 158 -10.56 -8.91 -7.14
N THR A 159 -11.86 -8.63 -7.04
CA THR A 159 -12.82 -9.12 -8.04
C THR A 159 -12.66 -8.34 -9.35
N ASP A 160 -13.20 -8.88 -10.46
CA ASP A 160 -13.16 -8.20 -11.76
C ASP A 160 -13.78 -6.78 -11.70
N GLU A 161 -14.89 -6.63 -10.97
CA GLU A 161 -15.53 -5.34 -10.75
C GLU A 161 -14.64 -4.39 -9.96
N GLN A 162 -14.05 -4.86 -8.84
CA GLN A 162 -13.16 -4.06 -8.02
C GLN A 162 -11.89 -3.65 -8.76
N SER A 163 -11.33 -4.55 -9.58
CA SER A 163 -10.16 -4.29 -10.42
C SER A 163 -10.45 -3.22 -11.46
N SER A 164 -11.61 -3.27 -12.11
CA SER A 164 -12.07 -2.24 -13.04
C SER A 164 -12.23 -0.87 -12.36
N VAL A 165 -12.89 -0.84 -11.20
CA VAL A 165 -13.07 0.39 -10.39
C VAL A 165 -11.72 0.96 -9.96
N TYR A 166 -10.83 0.11 -9.46
CA TYR A 166 -9.49 0.49 -9.04
C TYR A 166 -8.66 1.07 -10.19
N GLY A 167 -8.68 0.43 -11.37
CA GLY A 167 -7.99 0.92 -12.55
C GLY A 167 -8.51 2.28 -13.01
N SER A 168 -9.83 2.47 -13.00
CA SER A 168 -10.46 3.76 -13.32
C SER A 168 -10.06 4.85 -12.31
N LEU A 169 -10.15 4.55 -11.01
CA LEU A 169 -9.75 5.47 -9.95
C LEU A 169 -8.27 5.87 -10.05
N THR A 170 -7.38 4.91 -10.28
CA THR A 170 -5.94 5.19 -10.39
C THR A 170 -5.63 6.14 -11.54
N LYS A 171 -6.28 5.96 -12.68
CA LYS A 171 -6.16 6.85 -13.83
C LYS A 171 -6.67 8.24 -13.50
N ASP A 172 -7.88 8.32 -12.93
CA ASP A 172 -8.49 9.60 -12.54
C ASP A 172 -7.61 10.36 -11.56
N HIS A 173 -7.13 9.71 -10.49
CA HIS A 173 -6.23 10.33 -9.51
C HIS A 173 -4.98 10.88 -10.19
N THR A 174 -4.36 10.13 -11.10
CA THR A 174 -3.16 10.61 -11.83
C THR A 174 -3.43 11.89 -12.63
N GLU A 175 -4.59 11.96 -13.30
CA GLU A 175 -5.01 13.14 -14.05
C GLU A 175 -5.29 14.32 -13.11
N PHE A 176 -6.01 14.10 -12.01
CA PHE A 176 -6.33 15.14 -11.02
C PHE A 176 -5.07 15.68 -10.32
N ILE A 177 -4.12 14.81 -9.96
CA ILE A 177 -2.83 15.17 -9.38
C ILE A 177 -2.08 16.11 -10.33
N SER A 178 -1.96 15.71 -11.59
CA SER A 178 -1.25 16.50 -12.61
C SER A 178 -1.90 17.87 -12.83
N MET A 179 -3.23 17.91 -12.90
CA MET A 179 -3.99 19.16 -13.03
C MET A 179 -3.79 20.07 -11.81
N LYS A 180 -3.89 19.50 -10.59
CA LYS A 180 -3.76 20.27 -9.35
C LYS A 180 -2.35 20.80 -9.13
N MET A 181 -1.32 20.03 -9.46
CA MET A 181 0.07 20.51 -9.43
C MET A 181 0.24 21.76 -10.30
N ARG A 182 -0.27 21.74 -11.54
CA ARG A 182 -0.20 22.91 -12.44
C ARG A 182 -0.97 24.11 -11.89
N GLN A 183 -2.14 23.90 -11.30
CA GLN A 183 -2.92 24.97 -10.68
C GLN A 183 -2.19 25.61 -9.50
N LEU A 184 -1.63 24.80 -8.60
CA LEU A 184 -0.87 25.28 -7.44
C LEU A 184 0.40 26.02 -7.87
N GLU A 185 1.11 25.50 -8.88
CA GLU A 185 2.28 26.15 -9.46
C GLU A 185 1.93 27.49 -10.11
N TYR A 186 0.87 27.55 -10.90
CA TYR A 186 0.38 28.80 -11.50
C TYR A 186 0.02 29.84 -10.43
N LYS A 187 -0.66 29.43 -9.34
CA LYS A 187 -0.99 30.30 -8.21
C LYS A 187 0.26 30.82 -7.50
N LYS A 188 1.28 29.98 -7.30
CA LYS A 188 2.60 30.39 -6.78
C LYS A 188 3.26 31.41 -7.72
N ASN A 189 3.19 31.18 -9.03
CA ASN A 189 3.79 32.07 -10.02
C ASN A 189 3.05 33.41 -10.12
N ILE A 190 1.72 33.47 -9.93
CA ILE A 190 1.00 34.76 -9.82
C ILE A 190 1.57 35.58 -8.64
N ALA A 191 1.68 34.98 -7.45
CA ALA A 191 2.18 35.68 -6.27
C ALA A 191 3.63 36.16 -6.47
N TYR A 192 4.46 35.31 -7.07
CA TYR A 192 5.84 35.61 -7.43
C TYR A 192 5.95 36.77 -8.43
N ASN A 193 5.14 36.76 -9.50
CA ASN A 193 5.11 37.82 -10.50
C ASN A 193 4.65 39.15 -9.91
N ARG A 194 3.67 39.13 -9.00
CA ARG A 194 3.25 40.34 -8.29
C ARG A 194 4.39 40.96 -7.49
N GLN A 195 5.13 40.14 -6.74
CA GLN A 195 6.32 40.59 -6.02
C GLN A 195 7.41 41.13 -6.95
N ALA A 196 7.62 40.49 -8.11
CA ALA A 196 8.57 40.94 -9.12
C ALA A 196 8.18 42.31 -9.70
N VAL A 197 6.93 42.51 -10.09
CA VAL A 197 6.42 43.80 -10.59
C VAL A 197 6.60 44.91 -9.53
N ASP A 198 6.25 44.64 -8.27
CA ASP A 198 6.42 45.60 -7.18
C ASP A 198 7.92 45.95 -6.98
N ALA A 199 8.82 44.97 -7.08
CA ALA A 199 10.25 45.20 -6.99
C ALA A 199 10.80 46.02 -8.18
N PHE A 200 10.36 45.73 -9.40
CA PHE A 200 10.73 46.48 -10.60
C PHE A 200 10.22 47.92 -10.55
N ALA A 201 9.00 48.13 -10.07
CA ALA A 201 8.44 49.47 -9.89
C ALA A 201 9.24 50.28 -8.85
N LEU A 202 9.61 49.65 -7.72
CA LEU A 202 10.48 50.27 -6.73
C LEU A 202 11.86 50.60 -7.29
N ALA A 203 12.46 49.71 -8.08
CA ALA A 203 13.75 49.96 -8.72
C ALA A 203 13.67 51.15 -9.69
N PHE A 204 12.61 51.20 -10.50
CA PHE A 204 12.35 52.30 -11.41
C PHE A 204 12.19 53.63 -10.67
N GLU A 205 11.39 53.67 -9.62
CA GLU A 205 11.17 54.88 -8.82
C GLU A 205 12.44 55.36 -8.12
N GLN A 206 13.19 54.45 -7.49
CA GLN A 206 14.42 54.79 -6.80
C GLN A 206 15.45 55.35 -7.76
N PHE A 207 15.66 54.68 -8.90
CA PHE A 207 16.59 55.15 -9.93
C PHE A 207 16.19 56.53 -10.46
N ARG A 208 14.91 56.72 -10.79
CA ARG A 208 14.39 57.99 -11.33
C ARG A 208 14.50 59.15 -10.34
N LYS A 209 14.32 58.92 -9.04
CA LYS A 209 14.43 59.97 -8.02
C LYS A 209 15.87 60.45 -7.82
N ASN A 210 16.86 59.55 -7.93
CA ASN A 210 18.27 59.85 -7.67
C ASN A 210 19.20 59.37 -8.80
N GLU A 211 18.94 59.73 -10.06
CA GLU A 211 19.71 59.23 -11.22
C GLU A 211 21.24 59.42 -11.09
N LYS A 212 21.70 60.53 -10.49
CA LYS A 212 23.13 60.81 -10.30
C LYS A 212 23.80 59.86 -9.30
N GLN A 213 23.06 59.38 -8.31
CA GLN A 213 23.55 58.50 -7.27
C GLN A 213 23.84 57.09 -7.81
N TYR A 214 22.98 56.60 -8.71
CA TYR A 214 23.13 55.29 -9.34
C TYR A 214 24.10 55.27 -10.52
N LYS A 215 24.85 56.36 -10.74
CA LYS A 215 26.07 56.34 -11.57
C LYS A 215 27.27 55.75 -10.82
N ASP A 216 27.19 55.65 -9.49
CA ASP A 216 28.10 54.83 -8.70
C ASP A 216 27.79 53.34 -8.92
N GLN A 217 28.76 52.60 -9.45
CA GLN A 217 28.65 51.19 -9.80
C GLN A 217 28.18 50.32 -8.63
N THR A 218 28.57 50.66 -7.39
CA THR A 218 28.21 49.86 -6.20
C THR A 218 26.72 49.96 -5.89
N GLN A 219 26.15 51.16 -6.04
CA GLN A 219 24.74 51.41 -5.75
C GLN A 219 23.84 50.92 -6.88
N LEU A 220 24.32 51.01 -8.12
CA LEU A 220 23.68 50.39 -9.28
C LEU A 220 23.65 48.86 -9.14
N PHE A 221 24.76 48.23 -8.72
CA PHE A 221 24.82 46.80 -8.47
C PHE A 221 23.83 46.37 -7.41
N HIS A 222 23.79 47.06 -6.26
CA HIS A 222 22.86 46.72 -5.18
C HIS A 222 21.41 46.84 -5.63
N LEU A 223 21.05 47.90 -6.35
CA LEU A 223 19.70 48.08 -6.88
C LEU A 223 19.34 46.97 -7.89
N ALA A 224 20.25 46.68 -8.82
CA ALA A 224 20.00 45.72 -9.89
C ALA A 224 19.93 44.29 -9.36
N SER A 225 20.89 43.86 -8.55
CA SER A 225 20.93 42.50 -7.98
C SER A 225 19.74 42.21 -7.05
N THR A 226 19.31 43.18 -6.23
CA THR A 226 18.24 42.94 -5.24
C THR A 226 16.82 43.14 -5.77
N LYS A 227 16.65 43.87 -6.89
CA LYS A 227 15.31 44.23 -7.40
C LYS A 227 15.07 43.85 -8.85
N LEU A 228 16.06 43.98 -9.74
CA LEU A 228 15.90 43.68 -11.16
C LEU A 228 16.24 42.21 -11.49
N PHE A 229 17.34 41.70 -10.95
CA PHE A 229 17.85 40.37 -11.24
C PHE A 229 17.63 39.37 -10.09
N ALA A 230 16.85 39.75 -9.07
CA ALA A 230 16.49 38.88 -7.94
C ALA A 230 15.41 37.84 -8.28
N PHE A 231 14.92 37.85 -9.52
CA PHE A 231 13.83 36.99 -9.96
C PHE A 231 14.27 36.17 -11.17
N ASP A 232 14.11 34.85 -11.08
CA ASP A 232 14.24 33.91 -12.20
C ASP A 232 13.22 34.23 -13.31
N ALA A 233 13.75 34.54 -14.49
CA ALA A 233 13.00 34.87 -15.70
C ALA A 233 12.11 33.73 -16.20
N SER A 234 12.48 32.46 -15.95
CA SER A 234 11.70 31.30 -16.39
C SER A 234 10.31 31.21 -15.74
N ARG A 235 10.15 31.87 -14.59
CA ARG A 235 8.90 31.92 -13.80
C ARG A 235 8.09 33.19 -14.03
N LEU A 236 8.63 34.14 -14.78
CA LEU A 236 7.94 35.41 -15.06
C LEU A 236 6.95 35.24 -16.20
N PHE A 237 5.75 35.79 -16.02
CA PHE A 237 4.76 35.90 -17.07
C PHE A 237 5.18 36.95 -18.09
N ASN A 238 4.65 36.82 -19.31
CA ASN A 238 4.99 37.71 -20.41
C ASN A 238 4.69 39.19 -20.07
N GLU A 239 3.58 39.46 -19.38
CA GLU A 239 3.18 40.80 -18.94
C GLU A 239 4.23 41.40 -17.97
N THR A 240 4.74 40.58 -17.06
CA THR A 240 5.78 40.99 -16.10
C THR A 240 7.11 41.23 -16.81
N LEU A 241 7.47 40.38 -17.78
CA LEU A 241 8.67 40.53 -18.60
C LEU A 241 8.63 41.81 -19.44
N ILE A 242 7.47 42.19 -19.99
CA ILE A 242 7.29 43.46 -20.71
C ILE A 242 7.61 44.64 -19.79
N TYR A 243 7.08 44.63 -18.56
CA TYR A 243 7.35 45.70 -17.59
C TYR A 243 8.82 45.72 -17.15
N PHE A 244 9.41 44.56 -16.87
CA PHE A 244 10.84 44.43 -16.60
C PHE A 244 11.69 45.04 -17.71
N ASN A 245 11.41 44.69 -18.97
CA ASN A 245 12.14 45.20 -20.13
C ASN A 245 12.02 46.73 -20.27
N HIS A 246 10.84 47.29 -19.97
CA HIS A 246 10.66 48.74 -19.91
C HIS A 246 11.55 49.39 -18.84
N VAL A 247 11.55 48.86 -17.61
CA VAL A 247 12.37 49.39 -16.51
C VAL A 247 13.87 49.25 -16.81
N TYR A 248 14.29 48.06 -17.26
CA TYR A 248 15.67 47.78 -17.65
C TYR A 248 16.15 48.75 -18.74
N SER A 249 15.37 48.89 -19.82
CA SER A 249 15.73 49.77 -20.95
C SER A 249 15.81 51.23 -20.52
N TYR A 250 14.92 51.68 -19.63
CA TYR A 250 14.98 53.04 -19.09
C TYR A 250 16.28 53.28 -18.33
N ILE A 251 16.62 52.41 -17.38
CA ILE A 251 17.86 52.51 -16.60
C ILE A 251 19.07 52.45 -17.53
N PHE A 252 19.12 51.46 -18.42
CA PHE A 252 20.20 51.27 -19.39
C PHE A 252 20.42 52.50 -20.28
N SER A 253 19.36 53.19 -20.70
CA SER A 253 19.44 54.40 -21.53
C SER A 253 20.05 55.62 -20.82
N LYS A 254 20.03 55.65 -19.47
CA LYS A 254 20.50 56.77 -18.64
C LYS A 254 21.93 56.59 -18.12
N LEU A 255 22.48 55.39 -18.25
CA LEU A 255 23.86 55.07 -17.88
C LEU A 255 24.84 55.49 -18.97
N ASP A 256 26.09 55.72 -18.57
CA ASP A 256 27.22 55.84 -19.49
C ASP A 256 27.64 54.46 -20.02
N ASP A 257 28.60 54.42 -20.95
CA ASP A 257 28.97 53.18 -21.63
C ASP A 257 29.60 52.15 -20.67
N ASP A 258 30.30 52.62 -19.64
CA ASP A 258 30.87 51.78 -18.59
C ASP A 258 29.79 51.23 -17.64
N GLY A 259 28.81 52.06 -17.25
CA GLY A 259 27.64 51.63 -16.49
C GLY A 259 26.76 50.63 -17.24
N LYS A 260 26.58 50.79 -18.55
CA LYS A 260 25.86 49.82 -19.42
C LYS A 260 26.58 48.47 -19.50
N LEU A 261 27.90 48.47 -19.66
CA LEU A 261 28.70 47.25 -19.66
C LEU A 261 28.58 46.53 -18.31
N THR A 262 28.66 47.29 -17.23
CA THR A 262 28.57 46.81 -15.86
C THR A 262 27.19 46.20 -15.55
N LEU A 263 26.10 46.88 -15.93
CA LEU A 263 24.74 46.36 -15.76
C LEU A 263 24.50 45.06 -16.55
N THR A 264 25.04 44.97 -17.77
CA THR A 264 24.97 43.74 -18.59
C THR A 264 25.75 42.59 -17.95
N ARG A 265 26.92 42.85 -17.36
CA ARG A 265 27.67 41.81 -16.62
C ARG A 265 26.85 41.28 -15.44
N TYR A 266 26.20 42.18 -14.71
CA TYR A 266 25.36 41.79 -13.57
C TYR A 266 24.16 40.94 -13.97
N SER A 267 23.54 41.18 -15.14
CA SER A 267 22.44 40.33 -15.60
C SER A 267 22.91 38.89 -15.84
N VAL A 268 24.09 38.71 -16.45
CA VAL A 268 24.68 37.37 -16.71
C VAL A 268 25.10 36.67 -15.42
N GLU A 269 25.70 37.41 -14.48
CA GLU A 269 26.16 36.86 -13.20
C GLU A 269 24.99 36.48 -12.28
N CYS A 270 23.93 37.28 -12.27
CA CYS A 270 22.75 37.00 -11.45
C CYS A 270 21.91 35.83 -12.00
N GLU A 271 21.82 35.64 -13.32
CA GLU A 271 21.14 34.47 -13.92
C GLU A 271 21.79 33.14 -13.49
N ARG A 272 23.11 33.09 -13.34
CA ARG A 272 23.83 31.86 -12.92
C ARG A 272 23.59 31.49 -11.46
N ASN A 273 23.27 32.45 -10.60
CA ASN A 273 23.02 32.20 -9.18
C ASN A 273 21.60 31.67 -8.90
N HIS A 274 20.65 31.84 -9.83
CA HIS A 274 19.29 31.29 -9.71
C HIS A 274 19.18 29.85 -10.25
N GLY A 275 20.16 29.41 -11.05
CA GLY A 275 20.32 28.04 -11.52
C GLY A 275 21.40 27.30 -10.73
N GLY A 276 21.13 26.99 -9.46
CA GLY A 276 21.88 26.04 -8.63
C GLY A 276 23.40 25.98 -8.84
N CYS A 277 24.15 26.75 -8.06
CA CYS A 277 25.55 26.43 -7.77
C CYS A 277 25.82 26.70 -6.29
N ASP A 278 25.85 25.61 -5.50
CA ASP A 278 26.45 25.58 -4.18
C ASP A 278 27.92 25.98 -4.31
N LEU A 279 28.25 27.18 -3.84
CA LEU A 279 29.61 27.57 -3.49
C LEU A 279 29.54 28.56 -2.32
N CYS A 280 29.15 28.02 -1.16
CA CYS A 280 29.74 28.27 0.16
C CYS A 280 29.51 27.02 1.01
#